data_AF-A0A2V8EPM1-F1
#
_entry.id   AF-A0A2V8EPM1-F1
#
_cell.length_a   1.000
_cell.length_b   1.000
_cell.length_c   1.000
_cell.angle_alpha   90.00
_cell.angle_beta   90.00
_cell.angle_gamma   90.00
#
_symmetry.space_group_name_H-M   'P 1'
#
loop_
_entity.id
_entity.type
_entity.pdbx_description
1 polymer ?
#
loop_
_entity_poly.entity_id
_entity_poly.type
_entity_poly.pdbx_seq_one_letter_code
_entity_poly.pdbx_strand_id
1 'polypeptide(L)'
;MALVFSRSFEAMTSTFVIAIWPFYALAVGAVYRLRRLRPDLPRPYRTIGYPVVPGVFIAATVLFLVNALVSEPVSTGVTFALILAGLPIYYALFADGKGRR
;
A
#
# COMPACT_ATOMS: atom_id res chain seq x y z
N MET A 1 24.11 24.64 -4.97
CA MET A 1 24.11 23.23 -5.38
C MET A 1 23.33 22.32 -4.42
N ALA A 2 23.51 22.44 -3.10
CA ALA A 2 22.78 21.59 -2.13
C ALA A 2 21.24 21.68 -2.20
N LEU A 3 20.68 22.89 -2.40
CA LEU A 3 19.21 23.08 -2.46
C LEU A 3 18.56 22.48 -3.72
N VAL A 4 19.28 22.40 -4.84
CA VAL A 4 18.76 21.80 -6.10
C VAL A 4 18.67 20.28 -5.97
N PHE A 5 19.67 19.65 -5.36
CA PHE A 5 19.63 18.22 -5.02
C PHE A 5 18.56 17.91 -3.95
N SER A 6 18.39 18.78 -2.96
CA SER A 6 17.36 18.59 -1.92
C SER A 6 15.96 18.60 -2.52
N ARG A 7 15.66 19.54 -3.43
CA ARG A 7 14.34 19.66 -4.05
C ARG A 7 14.00 18.47 -4.95
N SER A 8 14.98 17.89 -5.64
CA SER A 8 14.77 16.68 -6.47
C SER A 8 14.68 15.41 -5.63
N PHE A 9 15.48 15.30 -4.57
CA PHE A 9 15.43 14.16 -3.64
C PHE A 9 14.09 14.11 -2.90
N GLU A 10 13.60 15.25 -2.41
CA GLU A 10 12.32 15.35 -1.72
C GLU A 10 11.15 14.85 -2.59
N ALA A 11 11.14 15.19 -3.88
CA ALA A 11 10.12 14.72 -4.82
C ALA A 11 10.17 13.19 -5.03
N MET A 12 11.38 12.61 -5.16
CA MET A 12 11.55 11.15 -5.30
C MET A 12 11.11 10.41 -4.04
N THR A 13 11.50 10.91 -2.86
CA THR A 13 11.10 10.33 -1.58
C THR A 13 9.59 10.44 -1.37
N SER A 14 8.98 11.58 -1.67
CA SER A 14 7.52 11.77 -1.58
C SER A 14 6.78 10.73 -2.43
N THR A 15 7.20 10.56 -3.69
CA THR A 15 6.62 9.58 -4.63
C THR A 15 6.76 8.15 -4.09
N PHE A 16 7.95 7.78 -3.59
CA PHE A 16 8.20 6.45 -3.01
C PHE A 16 7.33 6.19 -1.78
N VAL A 17 7.23 7.18 -0.89
CA VAL A 17 6.42 7.11 0.33
C VAL A 17 4.96 6.88 -0.06
N ILE A 18 4.39 7.72 -0.93
CA ILE A 18 3.01 7.57 -1.42
C ILE A 18 2.77 6.19 -2.05
N ALA A 19 3.76 5.64 -2.78
CA ALA A 19 3.64 4.34 -3.41
C ALA A 19 3.56 3.17 -2.41
N ILE A 20 4.31 3.21 -1.30
CA ILE A 20 4.40 2.09 -0.35
C ILE A 20 3.27 2.05 0.68
N TRP A 21 2.73 3.20 1.07
CA TRP A 21 1.67 3.31 2.09
C TRP A 21 0.40 2.47 1.81
N PRO A 22 -0.14 2.42 0.57
CA PRO A 22 -1.27 1.56 0.25
C PRO A 22 -0.99 0.08 0.55
N PHE A 23 0.23 -0.40 0.26
CA PHE A 23 0.63 -1.78 0.53
C PHE A 23 0.74 -2.07 2.03
N TYR A 24 1.18 -1.10 2.84
CA TYR A 24 1.15 -1.25 4.30
C TYR A 24 -0.27 -1.31 4.84
N ALA A 25 -1.19 -0.49 4.35
CA ALA A 25 -2.60 -0.57 4.73
C ALA A 25 -3.19 -1.96 4.37
N LEU A 26 -2.89 -2.47 3.17
CA LEU A 26 -3.31 -3.80 2.72
C LEU A 26 -2.71 -4.92 3.57
N ALA A 27 -1.42 -4.84 3.93
CA ALA A 27 -0.75 -5.81 4.78
C ALA A 27 -1.40 -5.87 6.18
N VAL A 28 -1.72 -4.72 6.76
CA VAL A 28 -2.44 -4.65 8.04
C VAL A 28 -3.89 -5.15 7.90
N GLY A 29 -4.56 -4.80 6.80
CA GLY A 29 -5.87 -5.35 6.45
C GLY A 29 -5.86 -6.88 6.30
N ALA A 30 -4.78 -7.43 5.74
CA ALA A 30 -4.58 -8.86 5.61
C ALA A 30 -4.52 -9.57 6.97
N VAL A 31 -4.07 -8.90 8.03
CA VAL A 31 -4.13 -9.47 9.40
C VAL A 31 -5.58 -9.71 9.83
N TYR A 32 -6.51 -8.79 9.55
CA TYR A 32 -7.95 -9.02 9.83
C TYR A 32 -8.50 -10.17 8.99
N ARG A 33 -8.16 -10.22 7.70
CA ARG A 33 -8.61 -11.28 6.80
C ARG A 33 -8.06 -12.65 7.19
N LEU A 34 -6.77 -12.74 7.50
CA LEU A 34 -6.10 -13.98 7.89
C LEU A 34 -6.65 -14.51 9.22
N ARG A 35 -7.00 -13.61 10.14
CA ARG A 35 -7.63 -13.99 11.40
C ARG A 35 -9.00 -14.64 11.23
N ARG A 36 -9.75 -14.26 10.18
CA ARG A 36 -11.03 -14.91 9.81
C ARG A 36 -10.83 -16.19 9.01
N LEU A 37 -9.84 -16.23 8.11
CA LEU A 37 -9.62 -17.36 7.21
C LEU A 37 -8.96 -18.57 7.89
N ARG A 38 -8.06 -18.33 8.85
CA ARG A 38 -7.33 -19.38 9.57
C ARG A 38 -7.33 -19.11 11.08
N PRO A 39 -8.45 -19.41 11.76
CA PRO A 39 -8.55 -19.20 13.20
C PRO A 39 -7.61 -20.12 14.00
N ASP A 40 -7.37 -21.35 13.52
CA ASP A 40 -6.74 -22.44 14.28
C ASP A 40 -5.21 -22.44 14.26
N LEU A 41 -4.58 -21.51 13.53
CA LEU A 41 -3.12 -21.39 13.53
C LEU A 41 -2.61 -20.97 14.91
N PRO A 42 -1.57 -21.63 15.47
CA PRO A 42 -0.93 -21.17 16.69
C PRO A 42 -0.34 -19.77 16.45
N ARG A 43 -0.64 -18.82 17.34
CA ARG A 43 -0.21 -17.41 17.24
C ARG A 43 0.72 -17.06 18.41
N PRO A 44 2.04 -17.34 18.30
CA PRO A 44 3.03 -17.01 19.34
C PRO A 44 3.11 -15.50 19.62
N TYR A 45 2.83 -14.66 18.62
CA TYR A 45 2.79 -13.20 18.77
C TYR A 45 1.41 -12.65 18.43
N ARG A 46 0.86 -11.85 19.34
CA ARG A 46 -0.40 -11.12 19.13
C ARG A 46 -0.08 -9.63 19.05
N THR A 47 -0.61 -8.98 18.02
CA THR A 47 -0.56 -7.52 17.89
C THR A 47 -1.17 -6.87 19.14
N ILE A 48 -0.39 -6.06 19.86
CA ILE A 48 -0.84 -5.35 21.06
C ILE A 48 -1.98 -4.41 20.67
N GLY A 49 -3.05 -4.39 21.46
CA GLY A 49 -4.21 -3.53 21.20
C GLY A 49 -5.04 -3.92 19.97
N TYR A 50 -4.93 -5.15 19.48
CA TYR A 50 -5.85 -5.68 18.47
C TYR A 50 -7.29 -5.75 19.04
N PRO A 51 -8.33 -5.30 18.31
CA PRO A 51 -8.35 -4.82 16.92
C PRO A 51 -8.26 -3.29 16.74
N VAL A 52 -8.05 -2.52 17.80
CA VAL A 52 -8.12 -1.05 17.75
C VAL A 52 -6.88 -0.46 17.08
N VAL A 53 -5.68 -0.85 17.53
CA VAL A 53 -4.41 -0.29 17.03
C VAL A 53 -4.25 -0.46 15.51
N PRO A 54 -4.46 -1.65 14.92
CA PRO A 54 -4.33 -1.80 13.48
C PRO A 54 -5.46 -1.10 12.70
N GLY A 55 -6.63 -0.91 13.32
CA GLY A 55 -7.75 -0.19 12.72
C GLY A 55 -7.46 1.31 12.62
N VAL A 56 -6.93 1.89 13.70
CA VAL A 56 -6.45 3.28 13.72
C VAL A 56 -5.33 3.48 12.72
N PHE A 57 -4.40 2.53 12.59
CA PHE A 57 -3.35 2.60 11.58
C PHE A 57 -3.92 2.68 10.16
N ILE A 58 -4.84 1.77 9.80
CA ILE A 58 -5.49 1.79 8.48
C ILE A 58 -6.20 3.13 8.26
N ALA A 59 -6.95 3.63 9.26
CA ALA A 59 -7.64 4.92 9.16
C ALA A 59 -6.66 6.08 8.94
N ALA A 60 -5.56 6.13 9.70
CA ALA A 60 -4.51 7.14 9.55
C ALA A 60 -3.85 7.07 8.16
N THR A 61 -3.57 5.86 7.66
CA THR A 61 -3.02 5.69 6.31
C THR A 61 -3.99 6.15 5.23
N VAL A 62 -5.28 5.85 5.36
CA VAL A 62 -6.30 6.33 4.40
C VAL A 62 -6.38 7.85 4.42
N LEU A 63 -6.41 8.47 5.61
CA LEU A 63 -6.40 9.93 5.74
C LEU A 63 -5.14 10.55 5.13
N PHE A 64 -3.97 9.95 5.36
CA PHE A 64 -2.71 10.37 4.77
C PHE A 64 -2.75 10.31 3.24
N LEU A 65 -3.24 9.22 2.66
CA LEU A 65 -3.33 9.06 1.20
C LEU A 65 -4.33 10.04 0.57
N VAL A 66 -5.47 10.27 1.23
CA VAL A 66 -6.44 11.29 0.80
C VAL A 66 -5.83 12.69 0.86
N ASN A 67 -5.09 13.00 1.93
CA ASN A 67 -4.40 14.28 2.05
C ASN A 67 -3.32 14.45 0.97
N ALA A 68 -2.55 13.40 0.67
CA ALA A 68 -1.55 13.41 -0.41
C ALA A 68 -2.22 13.65 -1.79
N LEU A 69 -3.39 13.05 -2.03
CA LEU A 69 -4.14 13.24 -3.27
C LEU A 69 -4.65 14.68 -3.43
N VAL A 70 -4.99 15.36 -2.34
CA VAL A 70 -5.40 16.78 -2.37
C VAL A 70 -4.20 17.71 -2.49
N SER A 71 -3.11 17.42 -1.77
CA SER A 71 -1.92 18.27 -1.74
C SER A 71 -1.12 18.20 -3.03
N GLU A 72 -0.97 17.01 -3.60
CA GLU A 72 -0.14 16.79 -4.79
C GLU A 72 -0.84 15.81 -5.76
N PRO A 73 -1.93 16.25 -6.41
CA PRO A 73 -2.86 15.38 -7.15
C PRO A 73 -2.20 14.70 -8.35
N VAL A 74 -1.27 15.39 -9.03
CA VAL A 74 -0.60 14.86 -10.22
C VAL A 74 0.37 13.74 -9.85
N SER A 75 1.26 13.98 -8.87
CA SER A 75 2.26 12.99 -8.43
C SER A 75 1.59 11.75 -7.83
N THR A 76 0.61 11.99 -6.95
CA THR A 76 -0.16 10.92 -6.31
C THR A 76 -0.98 10.13 -7.35
N GLY A 77 -1.67 10.83 -8.26
CA GLY A 77 -2.48 10.21 -9.31
C GLY A 77 -1.66 9.32 -10.25
N VAL A 78 -0.49 9.79 -10.70
CA VAL A 78 0.43 9.00 -11.53
C VAL A 78 0.92 7.76 -10.77
N THR A 79 1.27 7.92 -9.49
CA THR A 79 1.73 6.80 -8.65
C THR A 79 0.66 5.72 -8.51
N PHE A 80 -0.59 6.10 -8.22
CA PHE A 80 -1.71 5.15 -8.16
C PHE A 80 -2.00 4.52 -9.51
N ALA A 81 -1.96 5.29 -10.61
CA ALA A 81 -2.15 4.78 -11.96
C ALA A 81 -1.08 3.74 -12.31
N LEU A 82 0.18 3.97 -11.95
CA LEU A 82 1.27 3.01 -12.15
C LEU A 82 1.06 1.72 -11.34
N ILE A 83 0.66 1.83 -10.07
CA ILE A 83 0.34 0.67 -9.23
C ILE A 83 -0.82 -0.13 -9.86
N LEU A 84 -1.88 0.55 -10.29
CA LEU A 84 -3.04 -0.07 -10.92
C LEU A 84 -2.72 -0.65 -12.30
N ALA A 85 -1.78 -0.08 -13.05
CA ALA A 85 -1.30 -0.62 -14.32
C ALA A 85 -0.59 -1.98 -14.16
N GLY A 86 -0.11 -2.30 -12.95
CA GLY A 86 0.37 -3.64 -12.62
C GLY A 86 -0.72 -4.72 -12.74
N LEU A 87 -1.99 -4.40 -12.49
CA LEU A 87 -3.12 -5.33 -12.62
C LEU A 87 -3.33 -5.80 -14.07
N PRO A 88 -3.56 -4.92 -15.07
CA PRO A 88 -3.76 -5.35 -16.45
C PRO A 88 -2.51 -6.01 -17.02
N ILE A 89 -1.29 -5.60 -16.63
CA ILE A 89 -0.06 -6.28 -17.04
C ILE A 89 0.00 -7.70 -16.48
N TYR A 90 -0.35 -7.88 -15.20
CA TYR A 90 -0.41 -9.21 -14.58
C TYR A 90 -1.42 -10.10 -15.31
N TYR A 91 -2.61 -9.60 -15.60
CA TYR A 91 -3.59 -10.37 -16.37
C TYR A 91 -3.12 -10.62 -17.81
N ALA A 92 -2.56 -9.65 -18.52
CA ALA A 92 -2.11 -9.84 -19.89
C ALA A 92 -0.98 -10.87 -20.01
N LEU A 93 -0.01 -10.88 -19.08
CA LEU A 93 1.14 -11.78 -19.12
C LEU A 93 0.88 -13.14 -18.45
N PHE A 94 0.09 -13.19 -17.37
CA PHE A 94 -0.11 -14.40 -16.57
C PHE A 94 -1.50 -15.03 -16.72
N ALA A 95 -2.50 -14.37 -17.34
CA ALA A 95 -3.78 -15.02 -17.61
C ALA A 95 -3.69 -16.08 -18.73
N ASP A 96 -2.73 -15.95 -19.66
CA ASP A 96 -2.49 -16.95 -20.72
C ASP A 96 -1.88 -18.27 -20.21
N GLY A 97 -1.41 -18.32 -18.95
CA GLY A 97 -0.86 -19.52 -18.33
C GLY A 97 -1.88 -20.39 -17.60
N LYS A 98 -3.12 -19.91 -17.38
CA LYS A 98 -4.13 -20.61 -16.56
C LYS A 98 -4.95 -21.63 -17.36
N GLY A 99 -4.26 -22.37 -18.24
CA GLY A 99 -4.86 -23.32 -19.17
C GLY A 99 -4.01 -24.55 -19.49
N ARG A 100 -2.92 -24.87 -18.77
CA ARG A 100 -2.19 -26.13 -18.91
C ARG A 100 -1.40 -26.50 -17.62
N ARG A 101 -2.02 -27.39 -16.84
CA ARG A 101 -1.52 -28.18 -15.68
C ARG A 101 -1.82 -27.62 -14.30
#